data_AF-A0A261G231-F1
#
_entry.id   AF-A0A261G231-F1
#
_cell.length_a   1.000
_cell.length_b   1.000
_cell.length_c   1.000
_cell.angle_alpha   90.00
_cell.angle_beta   90.00
_cell.angle_gamma   90.00
#
_symmetry.space_group_name_H-M   'P 1'
#
loop_
_entity.id
_entity.type
_entity.pdbx_description
1 polymer ?
#
loop_
_entity_poly.entity_id
_entity_poly.type
_entity_poly.pdbx_seq_one_letter_code
_entity_poly.pdbx_strand_id
1 'polypeptide(L)'
;MLVGHSQGGIVAATIAADMAEEYQIAHVITAGSPVANHPIPSNTWVTSIEVEADVVPDLDGRHNPSRQTWLTVRAQEAKKQSKSESDKQQESNQRSAGTAEQSPDKAVSEPSKSESHTMRKQQEAWRDALHLGSPAVELHDAHIREIMAGTLESTQYYQGRLHTSENSHHTNT
;
A
#
# COMPACT_ATOMS: atom_id res chain seq x y z
N MET A 1 1.52 -7.84 13.55
CA MET A 1 1.40 -6.89 12.41
C MET A 1 2.76 -6.76 11.76
N LEU A 2 2.80 -6.60 10.43
CA LEU A 2 4.03 -6.33 9.66
C LEU A 2 3.90 -4.97 8.97
N VAL A 3 5.00 -4.23 8.88
CA VAL A 3 5.05 -2.91 8.22
C VAL A 3 6.30 -2.85 7.35
N GLY A 4 6.15 -2.40 6.10
CA GLY A 4 7.27 -2.30 5.18
C GLY A 4 7.11 -1.17 4.17
N HIS A 5 8.21 -0.46 3.91
CA HIS A 5 8.30 0.55 2.85
C HIS A 5 9.15 0.00 1.71
N SER A 6 8.79 0.30 0.46
CA SER A 6 9.55 -0.09 -0.73
C SER A 6 9.81 -1.61 -0.75
N GLN A 7 11.07 -2.05 -0.86
CA GLN A 7 11.46 -3.46 -0.78
C GLN A 7 11.00 -4.15 0.53
N GLY A 8 10.98 -3.43 1.65
CA GLY A 8 10.52 -3.98 2.93
C GLY A 8 9.04 -4.39 2.91
N GLY A 9 8.21 -3.73 2.08
CA GLY A 9 6.81 -4.11 1.92
C GLY A 9 6.63 -5.40 1.11
N ILE A 10 7.50 -5.67 0.14
CA ILE A 10 7.55 -6.96 -0.56
C ILE A 10 7.89 -8.06 0.44
N VAL A 11 8.95 -7.85 1.24
CA VAL A 11 9.36 -8.81 2.29
C VAL A 11 8.21 -9.06 3.27
N ALA A 12 7.51 -8.01 3.72
CA ALA A 12 6.35 -8.14 4.61
C ALA A 12 5.21 -8.95 3.96
N ALA A 13 4.91 -8.70 2.69
CA ALA A 13 3.88 -9.43 1.94
C ALA A 13 4.26 -10.91 1.71
N THR A 14 5.53 -11.19 1.41
CA THR A 14 6.05 -12.56 1.29
C THR A 14 5.94 -13.31 2.61
N ILE A 15 6.39 -12.72 3.73
CA ILE A 15 6.25 -13.33 5.06
C ILE A 15 4.77 -13.61 5.38
N ALA A 16 3.87 -12.66 5.06
CA ALA A 16 2.44 -12.83 5.28
C ALA A 16 1.81 -13.96 4.46
N ALA A 17 2.32 -14.20 3.25
CA ALA A 17 1.89 -15.32 2.42
C ALA A 17 2.47 -16.66 2.89
N ASP A 18 3.79 -16.71 3.08
CA ASP A 18 4.52 -17.97 3.28
C ASP A 18 4.38 -18.52 4.71
N MET A 19 4.20 -17.65 5.70
CA MET A 19 4.16 -18.02 7.12
C MET A 19 2.74 -18.09 7.68
N ALA A 20 1.73 -18.10 6.81
CA ALA A 20 0.32 -18.08 7.18
C ALA A 20 -0.12 -19.31 8.00
N GLU A 21 0.56 -20.46 7.83
CA GLU A 21 0.27 -21.69 8.59
C GLU A 21 0.91 -21.68 9.99
N GLU A 22 1.98 -20.90 10.19
CA GLU A 22 2.75 -20.86 11.44
C GLU A 22 2.35 -19.67 12.33
N TYR A 23 2.00 -18.54 11.71
CA TYR A 23 1.69 -17.30 12.40
C TYR A 23 0.39 -16.66 11.91
N GLN A 24 -0.44 -16.23 12.86
CA GLN A 24 -1.61 -15.40 12.56
C GLN A 24 -1.19 -13.95 12.37
N ILE A 25 -0.85 -13.57 11.14
CA ILE A 25 -0.52 -12.18 10.79
C ILE A 25 -1.82 -11.39 10.65
N ALA A 26 -2.13 -10.58 11.66
CA ALA A 26 -3.37 -9.81 11.71
C ALA A 26 -3.46 -8.69 10.65
N HIS A 27 -2.37 -7.98 10.39
CA HIS A 27 -2.34 -6.84 9.48
C HIS A 27 -0.95 -6.67 8.85
N VAL A 28 -0.92 -6.31 7.56
CA VAL A 28 0.27 -5.89 6.79
C VAL A 28 0.06 -4.45 6.29
N ILE A 29 0.96 -3.54 6.64
CA ILE A 29 0.95 -2.16 6.12
C ILE A 29 2.12 -2.01 5.16
N THR A 30 1.84 -1.56 3.93
CA THR A 30 2.88 -1.32 2.93
C THR A 30 2.82 0.10 2.40
N ALA A 31 3.98 0.64 2.04
CA ALA A 31 4.12 2.02 1.56
C ALA A 31 5.02 2.02 0.32
N GLY A 32 4.46 2.37 -0.83
CA GLY A 32 5.20 2.38 -2.11
C GLY A 32 5.76 1.00 -2.49
N SER A 33 4.99 -0.07 -2.28
CA SER A 33 5.44 -1.46 -2.50
C SER A 33 4.52 -2.20 -3.47
N PRO A 34 5.04 -2.94 -4.46
CA PRO A 34 4.23 -3.77 -5.34
C PRO A 34 3.86 -5.08 -4.62
N VAL A 35 2.62 -5.17 -4.15
CA VAL A 35 2.18 -6.31 -3.33
C VAL A 35 0.93 -7.02 -3.86
N ALA A 36 0.35 -6.56 -4.97
CA ALA A 36 -0.90 -7.08 -5.52
C ALA A 36 -0.85 -8.58 -5.88
N ASN A 37 0.33 -9.09 -6.23
CA ASN A 37 0.53 -10.48 -6.64
C ASN A 37 0.88 -11.46 -5.50
N HIS A 38 0.97 -11.00 -4.26
CA HIS A 38 1.27 -11.90 -3.15
C HIS A 38 0.00 -12.62 -2.69
N PRO A 39 0.01 -13.96 -2.50
CA PRO A 39 -1.15 -14.72 -2.07
C PRO A 39 -1.41 -14.57 -0.57
N ILE A 40 -1.54 -13.33 -0.10
CA ILE A 40 -1.82 -13.02 1.31
C ILE A 40 -3.21 -13.57 1.68
N PRO A 41 -3.34 -14.36 2.76
CA PRO A 41 -4.59 -14.95 3.21
C PRO A 41 -5.76 -13.97 3.35
N SER A 42 -7.00 -14.45 3.18
CA SER A 42 -8.20 -13.62 3.25
C SER A 42 -8.49 -13.08 4.66
N ASN A 43 -7.98 -13.75 5.70
CA ASN A 43 -8.10 -13.34 7.11
C ASN A 43 -7.00 -12.37 7.56
N THR A 44 -5.98 -12.12 6.73
CA THR A 44 -4.97 -11.08 6.97
C THR A 44 -5.43 -9.77 6.34
N TRP A 45 -5.40 -8.70 7.14
CA TRP A 45 -5.70 -7.36 6.66
C TRP A 45 -4.49 -6.73 5.97
N VAL A 46 -4.73 -5.94 4.93
CA VAL A 46 -3.69 -5.25 4.17
C VAL A 46 -4.09 -3.80 3.98
N THR A 47 -3.19 -2.88 4.34
CA THR A 47 -3.29 -1.46 3.99
C THR A 47 -2.11 -1.11 3.10
N SER A 48 -2.35 -0.96 1.79
CA SER A 48 -1.35 -0.49 0.82
C SER A 48 -1.49 1.01 0.64
N ILE A 49 -0.41 1.76 0.85
CA ILE A 49 -0.33 3.19 0.59
C ILE A 49 0.52 3.38 -0.66
N GLU A 50 -0.05 4.03 -1.66
CA GLU A 50 0.51 4.23 -2.98
C GLU A 50 0.40 5.70 -3.38
N VAL A 51 1.40 6.21 -4.10
CA VAL A 51 1.41 7.57 -4.64
C VAL A 51 1.48 7.43 -6.15
N GLU A 52 0.61 8.08 -6.91
CA GLU A 52 0.46 7.81 -8.36
C GLU A 52 1.72 8.14 -9.18
N ALA A 53 2.54 9.11 -8.74
CA ALA A 53 3.83 9.41 -9.35
C ALA A 53 4.95 8.43 -8.94
N ASP A 54 4.67 7.51 -8.04
CA ASP A 54 5.52 6.38 -7.72
C ASP A 54 5.11 5.19 -8.59
N VAL A 55 5.99 4.78 -9.50
CA VAL A 55 5.73 3.64 -10.41
C VAL A 55 5.98 2.29 -9.74
N VAL A 56 6.61 2.27 -8.55
CA VAL A 56 7.03 1.04 -7.89
C VAL A 56 5.85 0.12 -7.56
N PRO A 57 4.71 0.60 -7.01
CA PRO A 57 3.54 -0.24 -6.75
C PRO A 57 2.95 -0.93 -7.98
N ASP A 58 3.06 -0.30 -9.16
CA ASP A 58 2.51 -0.85 -10.41
C ASP A 58 3.45 -1.86 -11.09
N LEU A 59 4.67 -2.08 -10.58
CA LEU A 59 5.67 -2.96 -11.20
C LEU A 59 5.27 -4.44 -11.20
N ASP A 60 4.32 -4.85 -10.35
CA ASP A 60 3.78 -6.21 -10.38
C ASP A 60 2.69 -6.40 -11.44
N GLY A 61 2.30 -5.34 -12.15
CA GLY A 61 1.40 -5.39 -13.30
C GLY A 61 -0.04 -5.79 -12.98
N ARG A 62 -0.45 -5.76 -11.70
CA ARG A 62 -1.81 -6.08 -11.27
C ARG A 62 -2.35 -5.06 -10.29
N HIS A 63 -3.65 -4.78 -10.37
CA HIS A 63 -4.33 -4.01 -9.34
C HIS A 63 -4.41 -4.83 -8.05
N ASN A 64 -4.24 -4.15 -6.93
CA ASN A 64 -4.50 -4.72 -5.61
C ASN A 64 -5.89 -5.36 -5.53
N PRO A 65 -6.05 -6.50 -4.82
CA PRO A 65 -7.33 -7.14 -4.62
C PRO A 65 -8.39 -6.19 -4.04
N SER A 66 -9.61 -6.23 -4.59
CA SER A 66 -10.76 -5.53 -4.03
C SER A 66 -11.50 -6.45 -3.04
N ARG A 67 -11.16 -6.34 -1.76
CA ARG A 67 -11.84 -7.05 -0.64
C ARG A 67 -11.84 -6.18 0.62
N GLN A 68 -12.78 -6.41 1.54
CA GLN A 68 -12.93 -5.60 2.76
C GLN A 68 -11.66 -5.50 3.61
N THR A 69 -10.89 -6.58 3.67
CA THR A 69 -9.63 -6.68 4.41
C THR A 69 -8.43 -6.16 3.60
N TRP A 70 -8.63 -5.59 2.41
CA TRP A 70 -7.56 -5.00 1.59
C TRP A 70 -7.94 -3.58 1.19
N LEU A 71 -7.26 -2.61 1.81
CA LEU A 71 -7.41 -1.20 1.51
C LEU A 71 -6.21 -0.74 0.69
N THR A 72 -6.49 -0.02 -0.40
CA THR A 72 -5.47 0.74 -1.14
C THR A 72 -5.77 2.22 -0.97
N VAL A 73 -4.84 2.96 -0.38
CA VAL A 73 -4.88 4.41 -0.28
C VAL A 73 -4.00 4.96 -1.40
N ARG A 74 -4.59 5.69 -2.35
CA ARG A 74 -3.87 6.33 -3.46
C ARG A 74 -3.86 7.84 -3.32
N ALA A 75 -2.68 8.45 -3.28
CA ALA A 75 -2.55 9.89 -3.45
C ALA A 75 -2.34 10.22 -4.94
N GLN A 76 -3.28 10.97 -5.53
CA GLN A 76 -3.11 11.54 -6.86
C GLN A 76 -2.34 12.87 -6.77
N GLU A 77 -1.56 13.18 -7.80
CA GLU A 77 -1.06 14.54 -7.98
C GLU A 77 -2.18 15.42 -8.54
N ALA A 78 -2.29 16.64 -8.04
CA ALA A 78 -3.27 17.59 -8.55
C ALA A 78 -3.03 17.83 -10.04
N LYS A 79 -3.88 17.26 -10.91
CA LYS A 79 -3.92 17.65 -12.32
C LYS A 79 -4.13 19.16 -12.36
N LYS A 80 -3.23 19.90 -13.01
CA LYS A 80 -3.50 21.30 -13.40
C LYS A 80 -4.77 21.32 -14.26
N GLN A 81 -5.93 21.53 -13.65
CA GLN A 81 -7.13 21.86 -14.39
C GLN A 81 -6.88 23.21 -15.07
N SER A 82 -6.62 23.19 -16.37
CA SER A 82 -6.91 24.34 -17.22
C SER A 82 -8.40 24.63 -17.04
N LYS A 83 -8.70 25.72 -16.35
CA LYS A 83 -10.04 26.22 -16.14
C LYS A 83 -10.68 26.46 -17.52
N SER A 84 -11.65 25.61 -17.89
CA SER A 84 -12.68 25.98 -18.86
C SER A 84 -14.01 25.63 -18.23
N GLU A 85 -14.74 26.68 -17.86
CA GLU A 85 -16.10 26.65 -17.34
C GLU A 85 -17.04 26.06 -18.39
N SER A 86 -17.93 25.14 -17.99
CA SER A 86 -19.39 25.18 -18.25
C SER A 86 -20.08 23.85 -17.90
N ASP A 87 -21.12 23.99 -17.09
CA ASP A 87 -22.10 23.05 -16.54
C ASP A 87 -22.63 21.91 -17.45
N LYS A 88 -22.92 20.73 -16.87
CA LYS A 88 -24.29 20.30 -16.50
C LYS A 88 -24.34 18.90 -15.87
N GLN A 89 -25.26 18.79 -14.92
CA GLN A 89 -25.68 17.62 -14.13
C GLN A 89 -26.12 16.43 -14.98
N GLN A 90 -25.88 15.21 -14.49
CA GLN A 90 -26.83 14.10 -14.56
C GLN A 90 -26.54 13.03 -13.50
N GLU A 91 -27.54 12.80 -12.64
CA GLU A 91 -27.64 11.67 -11.72
C GLU A 91 -27.67 10.34 -12.49
N SER A 92 -26.94 9.32 -12.01
CA SER A 92 -27.44 7.94 -12.07
C SER A 92 -26.87 7.09 -10.93
N ASN A 93 -27.77 6.27 -10.41
CA ASN A 93 -27.72 5.50 -9.18
C ASN A 93 -27.08 4.13 -9.47
N GLN A 94 -25.89 3.84 -8.93
CA GLN A 94 -25.35 2.47 -8.85
C GLN A 94 -24.69 2.24 -7.49
N ARG A 95 -25.42 1.51 -6.63
CA ARG A 95 -24.87 0.88 -5.43
C ARG A 95 -23.93 -0.24 -5.88
N SER A 96 -22.62 -0.01 -5.79
CA SER A 96 -21.61 -1.06 -5.95
C SER A 96 -20.74 -1.11 -4.72
N ALA A 97 -20.57 -2.31 -4.17
CA ALA A 97 -19.86 -2.57 -2.93
C ALA A 97 -18.37 -2.27 -3.09
N GLY A 98 -17.85 -1.42 -2.18
CA GLY A 98 -16.44 -1.38 -1.78
C GLY A 98 -15.41 -1.06 -2.87
N THR A 99 -15.37 0.18 -3.36
CA THR A 99 -14.14 0.77 -3.87
C THR A 99 -14.15 2.23 -3.47
N ALA A 100 -13.43 2.58 -2.40
CA ALA A 100 -13.24 3.97 -2.01
C ALA A 100 -11.89 4.44 -2.58
N GLU A 101 -11.87 4.73 -3.89
CA GLU A 101 -10.89 5.67 -4.44
C GLU A 101 -11.38 7.08 -4.05
N GLN A 102 -10.69 7.72 -3.10
CA GLN A 102 -10.96 9.12 -2.76
C GLN A 102 -9.67 9.93 -2.77
N SER A 103 -9.72 11.01 -3.57
CA SER A 103 -8.65 11.97 -3.85
C SER A 103 -8.66 13.17 -2.90
N PRO A 104 -7.50 13.73 -2.52
CA PRO A 104 -7.41 15.07 -1.95
C PRO A 104 -7.03 16.13 -3.00
N ASP A 105 -7.89 17.15 -3.18
CA ASP A 105 -7.60 18.38 -3.91
C ASP A 105 -6.71 19.32 -3.07
N LYS A 106 -5.39 19.11 -3.00
CA LYS A 106 -4.46 20.18 -2.57
C LYS A 106 -3.13 20.16 -3.33
N ALA A 107 -2.83 21.31 -3.93
CA ALA A 107 -1.62 21.56 -4.71
C ALA A 107 -0.34 21.48 -3.85
N VAL A 108 0.53 20.53 -4.19
CA VAL A 108 1.98 20.57 -3.92
C VAL A 108 2.66 20.33 -5.27
N SER A 109 3.69 21.12 -5.56
CA SER A 109 4.52 21.02 -6.78
C SER A 109 4.90 19.57 -7.12
N GLU A 110 4.81 19.20 -8.40
CA GLU A 110 5.17 17.87 -8.92
C GLU A 110 6.55 17.44 -8.36
N PRO A 111 6.60 16.48 -7.43
CA PRO A 111 7.85 15.96 -6.90
C PRO A 111 8.58 15.18 -7.99
N SER A 112 9.91 15.17 -7.94
CA SER A 112 10.67 14.22 -8.74
C SER A 112 10.25 12.78 -8.37
N LYS A 113 10.37 11.83 -9.30
CA LYS A 113 10.06 10.39 -9.10
C LYS A 113 10.74 9.76 -7.85
N SER A 114 11.85 10.36 -7.39
CA SER A 114 12.56 9.99 -6.16
C SER A 114 11.88 10.53 -4.89
N GLU A 115 11.25 11.71 -4.98
CA GLU A 115 10.55 12.36 -3.87
C GLU A 115 9.18 11.73 -3.60
N SER A 116 8.46 11.29 -4.65
CA SER A 116 7.16 10.59 -4.52
C SER A 116 7.27 9.26 -3.76
N HIS A 117 8.38 8.55 -3.92
CA HIS A 117 8.64 7.26 -3.26
C HIS A 117 9.07 7.39 -1.78
N THR A 118 9.32 8.61 -1.28
CA THR A 118 9.77 8.79 0.12
C THR A 118 8.71 8.41 1.13
N MET A 119 9.12 7.89 2.30
CA MET A 119 8.19 7.57 3.39
C MET A 119 7.36 8.79 3.83
N ARG A 120 7.91 10.00 3.72
CA ARG A 120 7.20 11.24 4.04
C ARG A 120 5.95 11.41 3.17
N LYS A 121 6.06 11.15 1.86
CA LYS A 121 4.91 11.25 0.94
C LYS A 121 3.85 10.20 1.23
N GLN A 122 4.28 8.98 1.56
CA GLN A 122 3.39 7.91 1.97
C GLN A 122 2.65 8.26 3.29
N GLN A 123 3.34 8.88 4.26
CA GLN A 123 2.71 9.38 5.49
C GLN A 123 1.72 10.53 5.24
N GLU A 124 2.05 11.44 4.33
CA GLU A 124 1.15 12.51 3.91
C GLU A 124 -0.13 11.94 3.28
N ALA A 125 0.01 10.96 2.36
CA ALA A 125 -1.11 10.26 1.74
C ALA A 125 -2.04 9.59 2.77
N TRP A 126 -1.47 8.87 3.74
CA TRP A 126 -2.25 8.25 4.82
C TRP A 126 -2.98 9.28 5.69
N ARG A 127 -2.30 10.38 6.05
CA ARG A 127 -2.90 11.43 6.88
C ARG A 127 -4.03 12.15 6.17
N ASP A 128 -3.90 12.38 4.87
CA ASP A 128 -4.97 12.96 4.06
C ASP A 128 -6.16 12.00 3.95
N ALA A 129 -5.92 10.70 3.79
CA ALA A 129 -6.98 9.69 3.81
C ALA A 129 -7.74 9.66 5.15
N LEU A 130 -7.04 9.80 6.28
CA LEU A 130 -7.66 9.93 7.59
C LEU A 130 -8.53 11.19 7.70
N HIS A 131 -8.10 12.32 7.14
CA HIS A 131 -8.90 13.56 7.14
C HIS A 131 -10.16 13.46 6.27
N LEU A 132 -10.11 12.71 5.17
CA LEU A 132 -11.26 12.48 4.30
C LEU A 132 -12.32 11.59 4.96
N GLY A 133 -11.93 10.73 5.90
CA GLY A 133 -12.86 9.98 6.75
C GLY A 133 -13.69 8.94 6.01
N SER A 134 -13.11 8.24 5.03
CA SER A 134 -13.84 7.16 4.35
C SER A 134 -14.10 5.98 5.32
N PRO A 135 -15.26 5.30 5.27
CA PRO A 135 -15.54 4.17 6.16
C PRO A 135 -14.51 3.05 6.09
N ALA A 136 -13.90 2.82 4.93
CA ALA A 136 -12.86 1.80 4.77
C ALA A 136 -11.56 2.19 5.49
N VAL A 137 -11.17 3.47 5.41
CA VAL A 137 -10.01 4.01 6.14
C VAL A 137 -10.26 3.95 7.64
N GLU A 138 -11.43 4.36 8.10
CA GLU A 138 -11.81 4.30 9.53
C GLU A 138 -11.79 2.86 10.05
N LEU A 139 -12.30 1.91 9.26
CA LEU A 139 -12.30 0.49 9.61
C LEU A 139 -10.87 -0.06 9.75
N HIS A 140 -10.00 0.24 8.79
CA HIS A 140 -8.60 -0.18 8.84
C HIS A 140 -7.84 0.50 10.00
N ASP A 141 -8.04 1.80 10.24
CA ASP A 141 -7.42 2.53 11.36
C ASP A 141 -7.87 1.96 12.72
N ALA A 142 -9.16 1.67 12.89
CA ALA A 142 -9.69 1.05 14.09
C ALA A 142 -9.06 -0.33 14.35
N HIS A 143 -8.95 -1.17 13.31
CA HIS A 143 -8.31 -2.48 13.42
C HIS A 143 -6.81 -2.37 13.76
N ILE A 144 -6.10 -1.40 13.18
CA ILE A 144 -4.69 -1.12 13.54
C ILE A 144 -4.58 -0.72 15.01
N ARG A 145 -5.45 0.17 15.50
CA ARG A 145 -5.45 0.59 16.92
C ARG A 145 -5.72 -0.57 17.86
N GLU A 146 -6.63 -1.48 17.51
CA GLU A 146 -6.93 -2.67 18.29
C GLU A 146 -5.69 -3.57 18.41
N ILE A 147 -4.99 -3.83 17.30
CA ILE A 147 -3.74 -4.62 17.32
C ILE A 147 -2.66 -3.93 18.16
N MET A 148 -2.52 -2.61 18.02
CA MET A 148 -1.51 -1.82 18.73
C MET A 148 -1.79 -1.63 20.22
N ALA A 149 -3.03 -1.85 20.67
CA ALA A 149 -3.39 -1.83 22.08
C ALA A 149 -2.87 -3.04 22.86
N GLY A 150 -2.30 -4.04 22.16
CA GLY A 150 -1.63 -5.18 22.77
C GLY A 150 -0.39 -4.79 23.59
N THR A 151 0.13 -5.76 24.36
CA THR A 151 1.37 -5.57 25.13
C THR A 151 2.57 -5.99 24.29
N LEU A 152 3.61 -5.15 24.23
CA LEU A 152 4.88 -5.52 23.62
C LEU A 152 5.56 -6.62 24.45
N GLU A 153 5.74 -7.80 23.88
CA GLU A 153 6.42 -8.91 24.56
C GLU A 153 7.94 -8.85 24.42
N SER A 154 8.46 -8.58 23.21
CA SER A 154 9.90 -8.53 22.96
C SER A 154 10.24 -7.71 21.70
N THR A 155 11.49 -7.24 21.63
CA THR A 155 12.08 -6.63 20.43
C THR A 155 13.25 -7.49 19.98
N GLN A 156 13.22 -7.94 18.72
CA GLN A 156 14.25 -8.78 18.11
C GLN A 156 14.81 -8.10 16.86
N TYR A 157 16.10 -8.28 16.61
CA TYR A 157 16.80 -7.71 15.45
C TYR A 157 17.35 -8.83 14.58
N TYR A 158 17.11 -8.74 13.28
CA TYR A 158 17.58 -9.70 12.28
C TYR A 158 18.38 -8.97 11.21
N GLN A 159 19.49 -9.57 10.78
CA GLN A 159 20.33 -9.07 9.69
C GLN A 159 20.52 -10.17 8.65
N GLY A 160 20.02 -9.94 7.43
CA GLY A 160 20.30 -10.78 6.27
C GLY A 160 21.46 -10.21 5.46
N ARG A 161 22.26 -11.09 4.84
CA ARG A 161 23.28 -10.70 3.84
C ARG A 161 22.89 -11.31 2.50
N LEU A 162 22.66 -10.45 1.51
CA LEU A 162 22.44 -10.90 0.13
C LEU A 162 23.77 -11.29 -0.50
N HIS A 163 23.83 -12.49 -1.08
CA HIS A 163 24.97 -12.95 -1.87
C HIS A 163 24.48 -13.21 -3.30
N THR A 164 25.17 -12.67 -4.29
CA THR A 164 25.03 -13.08 -5.68
C THR A 164 25.78 -14.39 -5.89
N SER A 165 25.08 -15.45 -6.31
CA SER A 165 25.76 -16.65 -6.83
C SER A 165 26.21 -16.36 -8.27
N GLU A 166 27.53 -16.32 -8.51
CA GLU A 166 28.06 -16.40 -9.87
C GLU A 166 27.77 -17.79 -10.43
N ASN A 167 26.93 -17.86 -11.47
CA ASN A 167 26.77 -19.08 -12.25
C ASN A 167 28.08 -19.32 -13.02
N SER A 168 28.90 -20.25 -12.55
CA SER A 168 30.05 -20.73 -13.31
C SER A 168 29.56 -21.57 -14.50
N HIS A 169 29.60 -20.98 -15.69
CA HIS A 169 29.47 -21.72 -16.93
C HIS A 169 30.61 -22.73 -17.05
N HIS A 170 30.31 -24.00 -16.82
CA HIS A 170 31.14 -25.11 -17.28
C HIS A 170 31.20 -25.06 -18.81
N THR A 171 32.35 -24.66 -19.35
CA THR A 171 32.71 -24.98 -20.73
C THR A 171 33.30 -26.38 -20.72
N ASN A 172 32.55 -27.35 -21.24
CA ASN A 172 33.09 -28.66 -21.60
C ASN A 172 33.79 -28.51 -22.96
N THR A 173 35.09 -28.77 -22.99
CA THR A 173 35.84 -29.21 -24.18
C THR A 173 36.69 -30.39 -23.80
#